data_AF-A0A1V5TVU3-F1
#
_entry.id   AF-A0A1V5TVU3-F1
#
_cell.length_a   1.000
_cell.length_b   1.000
_cell.length_c   1.000
_cell.angle_alpha   90.00
_cell.angle_beta   90.00
_cell.angle_gamma   90.00
#
_symmetry.space_group_name_H-M   'P 1'
#
loop_
_entity.id
_entity.type
_entity.pdbx_description
1 polymer ?
#
loop_
_entity_poly.entity_id
_entity_poly.type
_entity_poly.pdbx_seq_one_letter_code
_entity_poly.pdbx_strand_id
1 'polypeptide(L)'
;MKRFSAYIIAGVLGIWLATGIPGVEFEGTLASLALAGFALGIINFAVKPILDILTFPLKILTLGVFSLFLNMAIVWIVDVLILEKIFNSFTQLFIATVILWVLNIILAKR
;
A
#
# COMPACT_ATOMS: atom_id res chain seq x y z
N MET A 1 11.40 14.84 -6.77
CA MET A 1 12.31 13.69 -6.53
C MET A 1 12.21 13.15 -5.10
N LYS A 2 12.39 13.97 -4.04
CA LYS A 2 12.32 13.49 -2.64
C LYS A 2 11.03 12.74 -2.25
N ARG A 3 9.87 13.15 -2.80
CA ARG A 3 8.56 12.51 -2.51
C ARG A 3 8.44 11.10 -3.09
N PHE A 4 8.98 10.86 -4.29
CA PHE A 4 8.92 9.54 -4.94
C PHE A 4 9.74 8.50 -4.18
N SER A 5 10.96 8.87 -3.77
CA SER A 5 11.82 8.02 -2.94
C SER A 5 11.16 7.68 -1.60
N ALA A 6 10.45 8.64 -0.98
CA ALA A 6 9.74 8.40 0.27
C ALA A 6 8.59 7.37 0.11
N TYR A 7 7.85 7.41 -0.99
CA TYR A 7 6.80 6.41 -1.27
C TYR A 7 7.36 5.01 -1.47
N ILE A 8 8.50 4.88 -2.15
CA ILE A 8 9.17 3.59 -2.32
C ILE A 8 9.61 3.06 -0.96
N ILE A 9 10.28 3.89 -0.15
CA ILE A 9 10.77 3.49 1.18
C ILE A 9 9.59 3.10 2.09
N ALA A 10 8.52 3.89 2.10
CA ALA A 10 7.31 3.58 2.85
C ALA A 10 6.65 2.28 2.37
N GLY A 11 6.63 2.02 1.05
CA GLY A 11 6.12 0.79 0.47
C GLY A 11 6.92 -0.43 0.91
N VAL A 12 8.25 -0.39 0.80
CA VAL A 12 9.13 -1.48 1.24
C VAL A 12 8.97 -1.73 2.73
N LEU A 13 9.05 -0.67 3.55
CA LEU A 13 8.94 -0.80 5.00
C LEU A 13 7.55 -1.27 5.44
N GLY A 14 6.48 -0.84 4.77
CA GLY A 14 5.13 -1.23 5.16
C GLY A 14 4.82 -2.68 4.82
N ILE A 15 5.32 -3.17 3.68
CA ILE A 15 5.22 -4.61 3.36
C ILE A 15 6.08 -5.42 4.32
N TRP A 16 7.30 -4.95 4.61
CA TRP A 16 8.18 -5.61 5.57
C TRP A 16 7.56 -5.70 6.96
N LEU A 17 6.95 -4.62 7.46
CA LEU A 17 6.23 -4.66 8.74
C LEU A 17 4.99 -5.55 8.69
N ALA A 18 4.35 -5.67 7.52
CA ALA A 18 3.19 -6.52 7.35
C ALA A 18 3.51 -8.03 7.45
N THR A 19 4.75 -8.46 7.22
CA THR A 19 5.16 -9.85 7.45
C THR A 19 5.19 -10.23 8.93
N GLY A 20 5.22 -9.25 9.84
CA GLY A 20 5.09 -9.48 11.28
C GLY A 20 3.65 -9.71 11.76
N ILE A 21 2.65 -9.60 10.87
CA ILE A 21 1.24 -9.82 11.21
C ILE A 21 0.98 -11.34 11.30
N PRO A 22 0.35 -11.83 12.37
CA PRO A 22 -0.02 -13.25 12.49
C PRO A 22 -0.83 -13.74 11.28
N GLY A 23 -0.36 -14.82 10.65
CA GLY A 23 -0.99 -15.45 9.50
C GLY A 23 -0.66 -14.82 8.13
N VAL A 24 0.24 -13.84 8.08
CA VAL A 24 0.86 -13.39 6.82
C VAL A 24 2.10 -14.24 6.60
N GLU A 25 2.04 -15.12 5.62
CA GLU A 25 3.17 -15.99 5.26
C GLU A 25 3.86 -15.39 4.05
N PHE A 26 5.05 -14.84 4.27
CA PHE A 26 5.89 -14.31 3.21
C PHE A 26 6.94 -15.36 2.85
N GLU A 27 6.70 -16.08 1.75
CA GLU A 27 7.65 -17.08 1.21
C GLU A 27 8.63 -16.48 0.19
N GLY A 28 8.55 -15.17 -0.07
CA GLY A 28 9.36 -14.48 -1.07
C GLY A 28 10.79 -14.16 -0.64
N THR A 29 11.62 -13.78 -1.61
CA THR A 29 12.99 -13.29 -1.37
C THR A 29 12.99 -11.79 -1.05
N LEU A 30 14.05 -11.26 -0.41
CA LEU A 30 14.28 -9.81 -0.24
C LEU A 30 14.08 -9.00 -1.54
N ALA A 31 14.38 -9.61 -2.70
CA ALA A 31 14.14 -9.01 -4.01
C ALA A 31 12.66 -8.76 -4.31
N SER A 32 11.76 -9.68 -3.95
CA SER A 32 10.30 -9.50 -4.14
C SER A 32 9.76 -8.38 -3.26
N LEU A 33 10.28 -8.25 -2.03
CA LEU A 33 9.94 -7.16 -1.11
C LEU A 33 10.35 -5.79 -1.68
N ALA A 34 11.56 -5.71 -2.24
CA ALA A 34 12.07 -4.51 -2.91
C ALA A 34 11.25 -4.14 -4.15
N LEU A 35 10.92 -5.14 -4.98
CA LEU A 35 10.06 -4.95 -6.16
C LEU A 35 8.65 -4.49 -5.77
N ALA A 36 8.06 -5.06 -4.72
CA ALA A 36 6.73 -4.70 -4.26
C ALA A 36 6.68 -3.27 -3.71
N GLY A 37 7.68 -2.86 -2.92
CA GLY A 37 7.79 -1.47 -2.46
C GLY A 37 8.06 -0.48 -3.60
N PHE A 38 8.84 -0.88 -4.61
CA PHE A 38 9.04 -0.08 -5.82
C PHE A 38 7.75 0.09 -6.62
N ALA A 39 6.99 -0.99 -6.83
CA ALA A 39 5.70 -0.96 -7.49
C ALA A 39 4.67 -0.12 -6.72
N LEU A 40 4.60 -0.24 -5.39
CA LEU A 40 3.79 0.65 -4.56
C LEU A 40 4.19 2.11 -4.75
N GLY A 41 5.49 2.41 -4.81
CA GLY A 41 5.99 3.75 -5.09
C GLY A 41 5.49 4.31 -6.43
N ILE A 42 5.56 3.50 -7.49
CA ILE A 42 5.05 3.86 -8.83
C ILE A 42 3.54 4.06 -8.82
N ILE A 43 2.78 3.12 -8.26
CA ILE A 43 1.32 3.19 -8.23
C ILE A 43 0.88 4.43 -7.44
N ASN A 44 1.50 4.71 -6.30
CA ASN A 44 1.20 5.91 -5.51
C ASN A 44 1.56 7.22 -6.22
N PHE A 45 2.57 7.22 -7.09
CA PHE A 45 2.98 8.41 -7.82
C PHE A 45 2.17 8.64 -9.11
N ALA A 46 1.88 7.59 -9.87
CA ALA A 46 1.25 7.70 -11.19
C ALA A 46 -0.26 7.40 -11.17
N VAL A 47 -0.64 6.31 -10.52
CA VAL A 47 -2.03 5.78 -10.59
C VAL A 47 -2.91 6.43 -9.53
N LYS A 48 -2.41 6.57 -8.31
CA LYS A 48 -3.18 7.11 -7.18
C LYS A 48 -3.72 8.53 -7.43
N PRO A 49 -3.00 9.49 -8.05
CA PRO A 49 -3.57 10.80 -8.36
C PRO A 49 -4.78 10.73 -9.30
N ILE A 50 -4.74 9.85 -10.30
CA ILE A 50 -5.83 9.64 -11.26
C ILE A 50 -7.02 9.01 -10.55
N LEU A 51 -6.78 7.95 -9.78
CA LEU A 51 -7.81 7.31 -8.97
C LEU A 51 -8.39 8.27 -7.95
N ASP A 52 -7.58 9.14 -7.35
CA ASP A 52 -8.01 10.08 -6.34
C ASP A 52 -9.02 11.10 -6.91
N ILE A 53 -8.82 11.56 -8.16
CA ILE A 53 -9.74 12.43 -8.89
C ILE A 53 -11.03 11.68 -9.25
N LEU A 54 -10.92 10.48 -9.81
CA LEU A 54 -12.08 9.68 -10.22
C LEU A 54 -12.97 9.30 -9.02
N THR A 55 -12.34 8.99 -7.89
CA THR A 55 -13.02 8.59 -6.65
C THR A 55 -13.35 9.77 -5.74
N PHE A 56 -13.01 11.00 -6.14
CA PHE A 56 -13.28 12.20 -5.37
C PHE A 56 -14.77 12.37 -4.98
N PRO A 57 -15.75 12.26 -5.89
CA PRO A 57 -17.17 12.38 -5.51
C PRO A 57 -17.58 11.29 -4.51
N LEU A 58 -17.14 10.04 -4.71
CA LEU A 58 -17.38 8.94 -3.78
C LEU A 58 -16.75 9.19 -2.41
N LYS A 59 -15.53 9.75 -2.37
CA LYS A 59 -14.88 10.12 -1.11
C LYS A 59 -15.67 11.19 -0.38
N ILE A 60 -16.23 12.18 -1.08
CA ILE A 60 -17.09 13.18 -0.42
C ILE A 60 -18.35 12.52 0.14
N LEU A 61 -19.02 11.68 -0.65
CA LEU A 61 -20.23 10.97 -0.23
C LEU A 61 -20.00 10.04 0.97
N THR A 62 -18.80 9.45 1.05
CA THR A 62 -18.39 8.54 2.14
C THR A 62 -17.59 9.22 3.24
N LEU A 63 -17.56 10.56 3.29
CA LEU A 63 -16.80 11.34 4.28
C LEU A 63 -15.32 10.94 4.39
N GLY A 64 -14.70 10.57 3.26
CA GLY A 64 -13.31 10.19 3.16
C GLY A 64 -13.04 8.71 3.46
N VAL A 65 -14.02 7.94 3.92
CA VAL A 65 -13.86 6.50 4.24
C VAL A 65 -13.46 5.70 3.01
N PHE A 66 -13.96 6.04 1.82
CA PHE A 66 -13.56 5.37 0.58
C PHE A 66 -12.06 5.48 0.27
N SER A 67 -11.35 6.46 0.84
CA SER A 67 -9.89 6.55 0.69
C SER A 67 -9.14 5.37 1.32
N LEU A 68 -9.66 4.79 2.41
CA LEU A 68 -9.10 3.57 3.01
C LEU A 68 -9.24 2.39 2.06
N PHE A 69 -10.44 2.20 1.49
CA PHE A 69 -10.69 1.14 0.50
C PHE A 69 -9.81 1.27 -0.74
N LEU A 70 -9.60 2.50 -1.22
CA LEU A 70 -8.73 2.76 -2.36
C LEU A 70 -7.27 2.40 -2.07
N ASN A 71 -6.74 2.82 -0.91
CA ASN A 71 -5.38 2.48 -0.51
C ASN A 71 -5.24 0.96 -0.30
N MET A 72 -6.25 0.32 0.28
CA MET A 72 -6.26 -1.13 0.47
C MET A 72 -6.29 -1.88 -0.85
N ALA A 73 -7.06 -1.39 -1.83
CA ALA A 73 -7.07 -1.95 -3.18
C ALA A 73 -5.69 -1.82 -3.85
N ILE A 74 -4.98 -0.70 -3.67
CA ILE A 74 -3.61 -0.53 -4.18
C ILE A 74 -2.66 -1.56 -3.56
N VAL A 75 -2.72 -1.77 -2.24
CA VAL A 75 -1.90 -2.77 -1.54
C VAL A 75 -2.23 -4.17 -2.03
N TRP A 76 -3.51 -4.49 -2.15
CA TRP A 76 -3.98 -5.78 -2.64
C TRP A 76 -3.54 -6.06 -4.09
N ILE A 77 -3.55 -5.06 -4.97
CA ILE A 77 -3.04 -5.20 -6.34
C ILE A 77 -1.56 -5.57 -6.33
N VAL A 78 -0.75 -4.92 -5.49
CA VAL A 78 0.68 -5.25 -5.37
C VAL A 78 0.88 -6.63 -4.78
N ASP A 79 0.09 -7.00 -3.78
CA ASP A 79 0.13 -8.33 -3.18
C ASP A 79 -0.13 -9.43 -4.21
N VAL A 80 -1.21 -9.31 -4.98
CA VAL A 80 -1.59 -10.30 -5.99
C VAL A 80 -0.60 -10.35 -7.15
N LEU A 81 -0.09 -9.20 -7.60
CA LEU A 81 0.77 -9.13 -8.78
C LEU A 81 2.24 -9.45 -8.51
N ILE A 82 2.73 -9.22 -7.28
CA ILE A 82 4.18 -9.27 -6.97
C ILE A 82 4.50 -10.21 -5.83
N LEU A 83 3.66 -10.22 -4.79
CA LEU A 83 3.92 -11.01 -3.59
C LEU A 83 3.27 -12.40 -3.65
N GLU A 84 2.59 -12.74 -4.74
CA GLU A 84 1.94 -14.03 -4.92
C GLU A 84 0.88 -14.32 -3.84
N LYS A 85 0.18 -13.27 -3.37
CA LYS A 85 -0.94 -13.34 -2.41
C LYS A 85 -0.53 -13.83 -1.02
N ILE A 86 0.29 -13.04 -0.32
CA ILE A 86 0.69 -13.30 1.07
C ILE A 86 -0.41 -12.99 2.08
N PHE A 87 -1.40 -12.18 1.70
CA PHE A 87 -2.52 -11.84 2.57
C PHE A 87 -3.68 -12.81 2.35
N ASN A 88 -3.85 -13.74 3.29
CA ASN A 88 -4.90 -14.76 3.28
C ASN A 88 -6.25 -14.23 3.76
N SER A 89 -6.27 -13.12 4.51
CA SER A 89 -7.48 -12.57 5.12
C SER A 89 -7.65 -11.08 4.88
N PHE A 90 -8.90 -10.63 4.77
CA PHE A 90 -9.25 -9.21 4.67
C PHE A 90 -8.65 -8.38 5.82
N THR A 91 -8.67 -8.92 7.04
CA THR A 91 -8.11 -8.26 8.23
C THR A 91 -6.60 -7.99 8.08
N GLN A 92 -5.86 -8.89 7.44
CA GLN A 92 -4.42 -8.72 7.25
C GLN A 92 -4.14 -7.62 6.23
N LEU A 93 -4.87 -7.61 5.10
CA LEU A 93 -4.82 -6.52 4.12
C LEU A 93 -5.17 -5.17 4.77
N PHE A 94 -6.20 -5.16 5.61
CA PHE A 94 -6.62 -3.96 6.31
C PHE A 94 -5.51 -3.43 7.24
N ILE A 95 -4.94 -4.29 8.09
CA ILE A 95 -3.83 -3.91 9.00
C ILE A 95 -2.61 -3.44 8.21
N ALA A 96 -2.22 -4.16 7.15
CA ALA A 96 -1.11 -3.77 6.28
C ALA A 96 -1.32 -2.39 5.64
N THR A 97 -2.55 -2.11 5.20
CA THR A 97 -2.93 -0.81 4.65
C THR A 97 -2.83 0.29 5.71
N VAL A 98 -3.26 0.03 6.94
CA VAL A 98 -3.14 0.98 8.05
C VAL A 98 -1.67 1.27 8.38
N ILE A 99 -0.81 0.24 8.41
CA ILE A 99 0.64 0.40 8.61
C ILE A 99 1.23 1.29 7.50
N LEU A 100 0.92 0.99 6.24
CA LEU A 100 1.38 1.79 5.10
C LEU A 100 0.86 3.22 5.14
N TRP A 101 -0.37 3.43 5.61
CA TRP A 101 -0.94 4.75 5.77
C TRP A 101 -0.17 5.56 6.83
N VAL A 102 0.12 4.96 7.99
CA VAL A 102 0.93 5.58 9.05
C VAL A 102 2.35 5.87 8.56
N LEU A 103 3.01 4.91 7.91
CA LEU A 103 4.36 5.11 7.36
C LEU A 103 4.41 6.23 6.32
N ASN A 104 3.42 6.32 5.44
CA ASN A 104 3.34 7.41 4.48
C ASN A 104 3.16 8.77 5.16
N ILE A 105 2.45 8.86 6.30
CA ILE A 105 2.36 10.11 7.07
C ILE A 105 3.73 10.49 7.63
N ILE A 106 4.46 9.53 8.20
CA ILE A 106 5.75 9.77 8.86
C ILE A 106 6.84 10.09 7.84
N LEU A 107 6.95 9.29 6.78
CA LEU A 107 8.06 9.31 5.82
C LEU A 107 7.79 10.19 4.60
N ALA A 108 6.57 10.16 4.09
CA ALA A 108 6.20 10.86 2.86
C ALA A 108 5.50 12.20 3.13
N LYS A 109 5.39 12.63 4.40
CA LYS A 109 4.78 13.87 4.92
C LYS A 109 3.83 14.51 3.89
N ARG A 110 2.57 14.08 3.95
CA ARG A 110 1.49 14.51 3.05
C ARG A 110 1.57 16.00 2.72
#